data_AF-A0A2K8UGL3-F1
#
_entry.id   AF-A0A2K8UGL3-F1
#
_cell.length_a   1.000
_cell.length_b   1.000
_cell.length_c   1.000
_cell.angle_alpha   90.00
_cell.angle_beta   90.00
_cell.angle_gamma   90.00
#
_symmetry.space_group_name_H-M   'P 1'
#
loop_
_entity.id
_entity.type
_entity.pdbx_description
1 polymer ?
#
loop_
_entity_poly.entity_id
_entity_poly.type
_entity_poly.pdbx_seq_one_letter_code
_entity_poly.pdbx_strand_id
1 'polypeptide(L)'
;MGLGGLHVWHLLILLVVVLLVFGTKKLKNIGQDLGDAVKGFRSAMGSGEKGEEPKQIDESAPRRVADPAPTAARSKVGATPAAGDPRSDWPNS
;
A
#
# COMPACT_ATOMS: atom_id res chain seq x y z
N MET A 1 45.44 -14.57 15.33
CA MET A 1 44.45 -13.97 14.41
C MET A 1 43.15 -14.75 14.53
N GLY A 2 42.23 -14.25 15.35
CA GLY A 2 41.11 -15.02 15.90
C GLY A 2 39.95 -15.28 14.93
N LEU A 3 39.16 -16.29 15.29
CA LEU A 3 38.00 -16.89 14.62
C LEU A 3 36.86 -15.93 14.20
N GLY A 4 36.97 -14.62 14.45
CA GLY A 4 35.95 -13.62 14.14
C GLY A 4 35.97 -13.08 12.70
N GLY A 5 37.08 -13.22 11.98
CA GLY A 5 37.23 -12.64 10.63
C GLY A 5 36.62 -13.48 9.50
N LEU A 6 36.54 -14.80 9.67
CA LEU A 6 36.01 -15.69 8.63
C LEU A 6 34.48 -15.62 8.57
N HIS A 7 33.79 -15.56 9.71
CA HIS A 7 32.34 -15.69 9.76
C HIS A 7 31.59 -14.53 9.07
N VAL A 8 32.08 -13.29 9.20
CA VAL A 8 31.44 -12.12 8.59
C VAL A 8 31.54 -12.15 7.06
N TRP A 9 32.71 -12.54 6.52
CA TRP A 9 32.91 -12.68 5.08
C TRP A 9 32.03 -13.79 4.48
N HIS A 10 31.88 -14.91 5.18
CA HIS A 10 31.01 -16.00 4.74
C HIS A 10 29.53 -15.60 4.75
N LEU A 11 29.07 -14.86 5.78
CA LEU A 11 27.70 -14.36 5.83
C LEU A 11 27.40 -13.36 4.69
N LEU A 12 28.36 -12.50 4.35
CA LEU A 12 28.20 -11.53 3.27
C LEU A 12 28.11 -12.23 1.90
N ILE A 13 28.95 -13.23 1.66
CA ILE A 13 28.94 -14.03 0.44
C ILE A 13 27.63 -14.85 0.33
N LEU A 14 27.17 -15.45 1.42
CA LEU A 14 25.91 -16.18 1.45
C LEU A 14 24.71 -15.25 1.15
N LEU A 15 24.70 -14.04 1.72
CA LEU A 15 23.67 -13.03 1.44
C LEU A 15 23.61 -12.69 -0.05
N VAL A 16 24.76 -12.51 -0.71
CA VAL A 16 24.83 -12.25 -2.16
C VAL A 16 24.26 -13.41 -2.96
N VAL A 17 24.61 -14.66 -2.62
CA VAL A 17 24.06 -15.85 -3.29
C VAL A 17 22.55 -15.94 -3.13
N VAL A 18 22.02 -15.70 -1.92
CA VAL A 18 20.57 -15.70 -1.67
C VAL A 18 19.87 -14.61 -2.48
N LEU A 19 20.42 -13.39 -2.54
CA LEU A 19 19.87 -12.30 -3.35
C LEU A 19 19.88 -12.61 -4.86
N LEU A 20 20.87 -13.36 -5.35
CA LEU A 20 20.93 -13.79 -6.75
C LEU A 20 19.90 -14.88 -7.06
N VAL A 21 19.71 -15.85 -6.16
CA VAL A 21 18.75 -16.96 -6.34
C VAL A 21 17.30 -16.48 -6.20
N PHE A 22 17.00 -15.73 -5.15
CA PHE A 22 15.64 -15.25 -4.87
C PHE A 22 15.32 -13.95 -5.62
N GLY A 23 16.34 -13.19 -6.04
CA GLY A 23 16.20 -11.85 -6.57
C GLY A 23 15.94 -10.80 -5.48
N THR A 24 16.49 -9.59 -5.66
CA THR A 24 16.28 -8.46 -4.72
C THR A 24 14.82 -8.04 -4.62
N LYS A 25 14.01 -8.27 -5.67
CA LYS A 25 12.60 -7.85 -5.73
C LYS A 25 11.70 -8.67 -4.80
N LYS A 26 11.94 -9.99 -4.68
CA LYS A 26 11.21 -10.86 -3.74
C LYS A 26 11.63 -10.59 -2.31
N LEU A 27 12.94 -10.41 -2.06
CA LEU A 27 13.46 -10.05 -0.75
C LEU A 27 12.99 -8.66 -0.28
N LYS A 28 12.83 -7.68 -1.19
CA LYS A 28 12.31 -6.35 -0.82
C LYS A 28 10.86 -6.40 -0.38
N ASN A 29 10.00 -7.10 -1.13
CA ASN A 29 8.58 -7.21 -0.78
C ASN A 29 8.39 -7.92 0.57
N ILE A 30 9.04 -9.08 0.77
CA ILE A 30 8.93 -9.83 2.03
C ILE A 30 9.67 -9.11 3.17
N GLY A 31 10.82 -8.51 2.87
CA GLY A 31 11.64 -7.79 3.84
C GLY A 31 11.02 -6.47 4.30
N GLN A 32 10.18 -5.83 3.50
CA GLN A 32 9.41 -4.67 3.91
C GLN A 32 8.35 -5.06 4.94
N ASP A 33 7.54 -6.09 4.66
CA ASP A 33 6.52 -6.58 5.58
C ASP A 33 7.12 -7.08 6.90
N LEU A 34 8.21 -7.85 6.81
CA LEU A 34 8.93 -8.37 7.98
C LEU A 34 9.67 -7.25 8.72
N GLY A 35 10.19 -6.27 7.99
CA GLY A 35 10.90 -5.11 8.51
C GLY A 35 9.99 -4.19 9.32
N ASP A 36 8.77 -3.94 8.84
CA ASP A 36 7.78 -3.14 9.56
C ASP A 36 7.32 -3.82 10.85
N ALA A 37 7.12 -5.15 10.84
CA ALA A 37 6.81 -5.92 12.03
C ALA A 37 7.95 -5.86 13.07
N VAL A 38 9.20 -6.04 12.63
CA VAL A 38 10.37 -5.97 13.51
C VAL A 38 10.62 -4.54 14.00
N LYS A 39 10.36 -3.52 13.19
CA LYS A 39 10.47 -2.11 13.57
C LYS A 39 9.47 -1.76 14.67
N GLY A 40 8.21 -2.16 14.53
CA GLY A 40 7.18 -2.00 15.57
C GLY A 40 7.55 -2.73 16.86
N PHE A 41 8.10 -3.95 16.76
CA PHE A 41 8.58 -4.71 17.91
C PHE A 41 9.76 -4.04 18.61
N ARG A 42 10.77 -3.55 17.87
CA ARG A 42 11.91 -2.83 18.43
C ARG A 42 11.49 -1.50 19.05
N SER A 43 10.54 -0.80 18.43
CA SER A 43 9.95 0.42 18.99
C SER A 43 9.23 0.12 20.31
N ALA A 44 8.37 -0.89 20.36
CA ALA A 44 7.64 -1.28 21.58
C ALA A 44 8.57 -1.75 22.71
N MET A 45 9.64 -2.49 22.38
CA MET A 45 10.66 -2.88 23.36
C MET A 45 11.57 -1.73 23.78
N GLY A 46 11.71 -0.69 22.95
CA GLY A 46 12.55 0.49 23.19
C GLY A 46 11.81 1.71 23.72
N SER A 47 10.48 1.67 23.86
CA SER A 47 9.61 2.77 24.30
C SER A 47 9.73 3.15 25.79
N GLY A 48 10.91 2.98 26.38
CA GLY A 48 11.30 3.64 27.63
C GLY A 48 12.00 4.99 27.41
N GLU A 49 12.58 5.25 26.24
CA GLU A 49 13.28 6.52 25.96
C GLU A 49 13.05 7.00 24.53
N LYS A 50 12.48 8.21 24.41
CA LYS A 50 12.29 9.03 23.20
C LYS A 50 11.28 8.52 22.15
N GLY A 51 10.14 9.21 22.13
CA GLY A 51 9.22 9.21 21.02
C GLY A 51 9.85 9.79 19.76
N GLU A 52 9.78 9.03 18.68
CA GLU A 52 9.88 9.53 17.32
C GLU A 52 8.81 8.84 16.48
N GLU A 53 7.95 9.67 15.90
CA GLU A 53 6.87 9.32 15.00
C GLU A 53 7.44 8.56 13.79
N PRO A 54 6.93 7.36 13.42
CA PRO A 54 7.43 6.65 12.27
C PRO A 54 6.97 7.39 11.01
N LYS A 55 7.86 8.23 10.46
CA LYS A 55 7.74 8.86 9.15
C LYS A 55 7.36 7.79 8.12
N GLN A 56 6.21 7.99 7.50
CA GLN A 56 5.66 7.17 6.42
C GLN A 56 6.75 6.81 5.41
N ILE A 57 6.94 5.52 5.19
CA ILE A 57 7.74 5.01 4.09
C ILE A 57 6.80 5.04 2.88
N ASP A 58 6.88 6.15 2.13
CA ASP A 58 6.24 6.32 0.83
C ASP A 58 6.84 5.31 -0.15
N GLU A 59 6.04 4.37 -0.64
CA GLU A 59 6.32 3.65 -1.89
C GLU A 59 4.99 3.20 -2.51
N SER A 60 4.28 4.15 -3.14
CA SER A 60 3.57 4.00 -4.43
C SER A 60 2.60 5.16 -4.68
N ALA A 61 3.12 6.34 -5.00
CA ALA A 61 2.31 7.39 -5.63
C ALA A 61 2.51 7.38 -7.15
N PRO A 62 1.58 6.87 -7.97
CA PRO A 62 1.41 7.37 -9.32
C PRO A 62 0.61 8.68 -9.22
N ARG A 63 1.26 9.77 -8.80
CA ARG A 63 0.73 11.12 -9.04
C ARG A 63 1.54 11.78 -10.12
N ARG A 64 1.30 11.33 -11.36
CA ARG A 64 1.60 12.09 -12.56
C ARG A 64 0.26 12.66 -13.06
N VAL A 65 0.21 13.98 -13.09
CA VAL A 65 -0.70 14.85 -13.85
C VAL A 65 -2.20 14.68 -13.60
N ALA A 66 -2.67 15.36 -12.55
CA ALA A 66 -3.85 16.17 -12.74
C ALA A 66 -3.43 17.35 -13.62
N ASP A 67 -3.84 17.35 -14.89
CA ASP A 67 -3.93 18.57 -15.68
C ASP A 67 -5.40 18.85 -16.04
N PRO A 68 -5.80 20.13 -16.07
CA PRO A 68 -7.18 20.59 -15.98
C PRO A 68 -7.83 20.75 -17.35
N ALA A 69 -9.16 20.56 -17.44
CA ALA A 69 -9.93 21.12 -18.56
C ALA A 69 -11.35 21.52 -18.10
N PRO A 70 -11.74 22.79 -18.32
CA PRO A 70 -13.02 23.35 -17.91
C PRO A 70 -14.12 23.15 -18.96
N THR A 71 -15.37 23.24 -18.49
CA THR A 71 -16.60 23.62 -19.20
C THR A 71 -17.16 22.72 -20.33
N ALA A 72 -18.50 22.77 -20.41
CA ALA A 72 -19.39 22.38 -21.52
C ALA A 72 -19.85 20.91 -21.66
N ALA A 73 -20.96 20.57 -20.96
CA ALA A 73 -22.06 19.74 -21.48
C ALA A 73 -23.24 19.81 -20.48
N ARG A 74 -24.06 20.86 -20.50
CA ARG A 74 -25.29 21.02 -21.30
C ARG A 74 -26.34 19.91 -21.07
N SER A 75 -27.44 20.34 -20.47
CA SER A 75 -28.82 19.89 -20.68
C SER A 75 -29.21 18.45 -20.34
N LYS A 76 -29.97 18.31 -19.25
CA LYS A 76 -31.36 17.82 -19.30
C LYS A 76 -32.05 18.08 -17.95
N VAL A 77 -32.45 19.34 -17.74
CA VAL A 77 -33.65 19.64 -16.95
C VAL A 77 -34.77 19.71 -17.97
N GLY A 78 -35.62 18.69 -17.99
CA GLY A 78 -36.76 18.58 -18.88
C GLY A 78 -37.88 17.88 -18.11
N ALA A 79 -38.84 18.68 -17.67
CA ALA A 79 -39.99 18.29 -16.89
C ALA A 79 -40.94 17.35 -17.65
N THR A 80 -41.55 16.38 -16.95
CA THR A 80 -43.01 16.14 -16.90
C THR A 80 -43.32 14.89 -16.06
N PRO A 81 -44.07 14.98 -14.94
CA PRO A 81 -44.70 13.82 -14.32
C PRO A 81 -46.03 13.58 -15.04
N ALA A 82 -45.99 12.79 -16.11
CA ALA A 82 -47.19 12.33 -16.79
C ALA A 82 -47.84 11.23 -15.95
N ALA A 83 -49.12 11.46 -15.63
CA ALA A 83 -50.02 10.57 -14.93
C ALA A 83 -49.95 9.12 -15.45
N GLY A 84 -49.57 8.21 -14.56
CA GLY A 84 -49.70 6.77 -14.72
C GLY A 84 -50.87 6.26 -13.88
N ASP A 85 -51.79 5.61 -14.55
CA ASP A 85 -53.07 5.04 -14.14
C ASP A 85 -53.01 4.17 -12.86
N PRO A 86 -53.84 4.39 -11.82
CA PRO A 86 -53.82 3.59 -10.58
C PRO A 86 -54.63 2.27 -10.69
N ARG A 87 -54.87 1.74 -11.89
CA ARG A 87 -55.92 0.73 -12.12
C ARG A 87 -55.45 -0.65 -12.56
N SER A 88 -54.16 -0.98 -12.50
CA SER A 88 -53.65 -2.26 -13.03
C SER A 88 -52.79 -3.13 -12.09
N ASP A 89 -52.60 -2.77 -10.82
CA ASP A 89 -51.34 -3.20 -10.16
C ASP A 89 -51.43 -3.89 -8.79
N TRP A 90 -52.59 -4.17 -8.16
CA TRP A 90 -52.58 -5.03 -6.96
C TRP A 90 -53.68 -6.10 -6.90
N PRO A 91 -53.34 -7.32 -6.39
CA PRO A 91 -53.83 -8.59 -6.91
C PRO A 91 -54.76 -9.33 -5.93
N ASN A 92 -55.55 -10.24 -6.53
CA ASN A 92 -56.38 -11.26 -5.90
C ASN A 92 -55.56 -12.30 -5.10
N SER A 93 -55.66 -12.32 -3.77
CA SER A 93 -55.83 -13.48 -2.85
C SER A 93 -55.49 -13.07 -1.41
#